data_AF-A0A518RC22-F1
#
_entry.id   AF-A0A518RC22-F1
#
_cell.length_a   1.000
_cell.length_b   1.000
_cell.length_c   1.000
_cell.angle_alpha   90.00
_cell.angle_beta   90.00
_cell.angle_gamma   90.00
#
_symmetry.space_group_name_H-M   'P 1'
#
loop_
_entity.id
_entity.type
_entity.pdbx_description
1 polymer ?
#
loop_
_entity_poly.entity_id
_entity_poly.type
_entity_poly.pdbx_seq_one_letter_code
_entity_poly.pdbx_strand_id
1 'polypeptide(L)'
;MDLTRLRATWTVLLQAATWLVALIMLFVLKPPRFTPADDGLMFVRAVEFVAAIALALGMVVIHRKRLRLKTLWTGCAVATVAAVTALFGYVALVAQWTCEYDGRGPVVIGSKILAEAKRYAATLSDPGCEVLIQDAAGDTASVWPQYEIVAHHLALTGCFMATVLLFALAALLAVETFRAGMGDAEVGEGA
;
A
#
# COMPACT_ATOMS: atom_id res chain seq x y z
N MET A 1 4.42 34.16 -24.97
CA MET A 1 4.34 32.73 -24.55
C MET A 1 3.20 32.65 -23.54
N ASP A 2 2.14 31.90 -23.86
CA ASP A 2 0.93 31.85 -23.02
C ASP A 2 1.19 31.12 -21.70
N LEU A 3 1.17 31.86 -20.60
CA LEU A 3 1.33 31.35 -19.23
C LEU A 3 0.26 30.30 -18.88
N THR A 4 -0.93 30.41 -19.47
CA THR A 4 -2.04 29.45 -19.32
C THR A 4 -1.72 28.08 -19.93
N ARG A 5 -1.08 28.04 -21.12
CA ARG A 5 -0.60 26.78 -21.71
C ARG A 5 0.54 26.16 -20.90
N LEU A 6 1.42 26.99 -20.35
CA LEU A 6 2.51 26.50 -19.50
C LEU A 6 1.96 25.84 -18.22
N ARG A 7 0.98 26.46 -17.56
CA ARG A 7 0.31 25.92 -16.38
C ARG A 7 -0.43 24.60 -16.67
N ALA A 8 -1.19 24.54 -17.76
CA ALA A 8 -1.87 23.32 -18.16
C ALA A 8 -0.89 22.15 -18.37
N THR A 9 0.23 22.42 -19.05
CA THR A 9 1.31 21.44 -19.27
C THR A 9 1.93 20.98 -17.95
N TRP A 10 2.17 21.90 -17.00
CA TRP A 10 2.70 21.57 -15.67
C TRP A 10 1.76 20.72 -14.82
N THR A 11 0.45 20.98 -14.85
CA THR A 11 -0.53 20.13 -14.15
C THR A 11 -0.57 18.71 -14.72
N VAL A 12 -0.49 18.57 -16.05
CA VAL A 12 -0.45 17.24 -16.69
C VAL A 12 0.84 16.50 -16.31
N LEU A 13 1.98 17.20 -16.26
CA LEU A 13 3.25 16.63 -15.83
C LEU A 13 3.24 16.16 -14.38
N LEU A 14 2.70 16.97 -13.46
CA LEU A 14 2.58 16.60 -12.04
C LEU A 14 1.63 15.41 -11.85
N GLN A 15 0.53 15.38 -12.59
CA GLN A 15 -0.39 14.25 -12.59
C GLN A 15 0.29 12.98 -13.11
N ALA A 16 1.05 13.07 -14.21
CA ALA A 16 1.82 11.95 -14.75
C ALA A 16 2.93 11.47 -13.80
N ALA A 17 3.64 12.39 -13.13
CA ALA A 17 4.64 12.05 -12.12
C ALA A 17 4.03 11.34 -10.92
N THR A 18 2.83 11.75 -10.52
CA THR A 18 2.07 11.09 -9.44
C THR A 18 1.70 9.65 -9.82
N TRP A 19 1.25 9.44 -11.05
CA TRP A 19 1.01 8.08 -11.59
C TRP A 19 2.27 7.24 -11.60
N LEU A 20 3.41 7.80 -12.00
CA LEU A 20 4.70 7.11 -11.98
C LEU A 20 5.11 6.72 -10.55
N VAL A 21 4.96 7.62 -9.57
CA VAL A 21 5.29 7.30 -8.16
C VAL A 21 4.36 6.21 -7.60
N ALA A 22 3.06 6.27 -7.92
CA ALA A 22 2.12 5.22 -7.51
C ALA A 22 2.46 3.86 -8.14
N LEU A 23 2.87 3.84 -9.41
CA LEU A 23 3.34 2.64 -10.10
C LEU A 23 4.65 2.12 -9.49
N ILE A 24 5.60 2.98 -9.18
CA ILE A 24 6.88 2.58 -8.56
C ILE A 24 6.64 1.99 -7.16
N MET A 25 5.73 2.56 -6.37
CA MET A 25 5.36 2.02 -5.06
C MET A 25 4.86 0.56 -5.13
N LEU A 26 4.16 0.17 -6.21
CA LEU A 26 3.70 -1.20 -6.42
C LEU A 26 4.86 -2.19 -6.68
N PHE A 27 5.96 -1.73 -7.28
CA PHE A 27 7.17 -2.54 -7.45
C PHE A 27 8.02 -2.62 -6.19
N VAL A 28 8.02 -1.56 -5.38
CA VAL A 28 8.82 -1.48 -4.14
C VAL A 28 8.18 -2.31 -3.03
N LEU A 29 6.84 -2.29 -2.89
CA LEU A 29 6.14 -3.13 -1.92
C LEU A 29 5.74 -4.45 -2.56
N LYS A 30 6.47 -5.52 -2.26
CA LYS A 30 6.03 -6.87 -2.59
C LYS A 30 4.78 -7.21 -1.76
N PRO A 31 3.67 -7.64 -2.38
CA PRO A 31 2.50 -8.07 -1.64
C PRO A 31 2.81 -9.33 -0.82
N PRO A 32 2.12 -9.54 0.30
CA PRO A 32 2.28 -10.74 1.10
C PRO A 32 1.79 -11.96 0.30
N ARG A 33 2.61 -12.99 0.18
CA ARG A 33 2.26 -14.21 -0.57
C ARG A 33 1.48 -15.17 0.30
N PHE A 34 0.42 -15.74 -0.26
CA PHE A 34 -0.41 -16.75 0.42
C PHE A 34 0.25 -18.13 0.41
N THR A 35 0.91 -18.49 -0.69
CA THR A 35 1.70 -19.72 -0.80
C THR A 35 3.01 -19.46 -1.54
N PRO A 36 4.07 -20.28 -1.34
CA PRO A 36 5.32 -20.14 -2.09
C PRO A 36 5.18 -20.43 -3.59
N ALA A 37 4.10 -21.11 -3.99
CA ALA A 37 3.77 -21.45 -5.38
C ALA A 37 2.88 -20.40 -6.07
N ASP A 38 2.27 -19.48 -5.32
CA ASP A 38 1.51 -18.39 -5.91
C ASP A 38 2.47 -17.32 -6.43
N ASP A 39 2.52 -17.17 -7.76
CA ASP A 39 3.23 -16.05 -8.40
C ASP A 39 2.63 -14.68 -8.03
N GLY A 40 1.51 -14.65 -7.29
CA GLY A 40 0.88 -13.43 -6.77
C GLY A 40 0.35 -12.49 -7.86
N LEU A 41 0.62 -12.76 -9.14
CA LEU A 41 0.36 -11.89 -10.28
C LEU A 41 -1.13 -11.53 -10.42
N MET A 42 -2.03 -12.48 -10.21
CA MET A 42 -3.48 -12.21 -10.30
C MET A 42 -3.95 -11.31 -9.14
N PHE A 43 -3.41 -11.53 -7.95
CA PHE A 43 -3.72 -10.75 -6.76
C PHE A 43 -3.16 -9.32 -6.86
N VAL A 44 -1.91 -9.17 -7.31
CA VAL A 44 -1.30 -7.87 -7.63
C VAL A 44 -2.16 -7.09 -8.61
N ARG A 45 -2.56 -7.73 -9.72
CA ARG A 45 -3.41 -7.09 -10.74
C ARG A 45 -4.79 -6.69 -10.20
N ALA A 46 -5.37 -7.50 -9.31
CA ALA A 46 -6.65 -7.17 -8.67
C ALA A 46 -6.51 -5.95 -7.76
N VAL A 47 -5.43 -5.90 -6.98
CA VAL A 47 -5.10 -4.76 -6.11
C VAL A 47 -4.84 -3.49 -6.94
N GLU A 48 -4.07 -3.59 -8.02
CA GLU A 48 -3.84 -2.50 -8.98
C GLU A 48 -5.15 -1.99 -9.59
N PHE A 49 -6.02 -2.90 -10.01
CA PHE A 49 -7.33 -2.56 -10.58
C PHE A 49 -8.22 -1.81 -9.58
N VAL A 50 -8.30 -2.28 -8.33
CA VAL A 50 -9.10 -1.62 -7.29
C VAL A 50 -8.50 -0.26 -6.93
N ALA A 51 -7.16 -0.16 -6.83
CA ALA A 51 -6.49 1.12 -6.61
C ALA A 51 -6.78 2.13 -7.74
N ALA A 52 -6.75 1.68 -9.01
CA ALA A 52 -7.07 2.51 -10.16
C ALA A 52 -8.53 3.01 -10.14
N ILE A 53 -9.49 2.15 -9.79
CA ILE A 53 -10.91 2.55 -9.65
C ILE A 53 -11.07 3.59 -8.53
N ALA A 54 -10.46 3.35 -7.37
CA ALA A 54 -10.57 4.27 -6.25
C ALA A 54 -9.93 5.63 -6.54
N LEU A 55 -8.80 5.64 -7.24
CA LEU A 55 -8.16 6.86 -7.78
C LEU A 55 -9.10 7.60 -8.73
N ALA A 56 -9.70 6.91 -9.69
CA ALA A 56 -10.63 7.50 -10.65
C ALA A 56 -11.86 8.11 -9.94
N LEU A 57 -12.45 7.40 -8.98
CA LEU A 57 -13.57 7.89 -8.17
C LEU A 57 -13.17 9.10 -7.31
N GLY A 58 -12.00 9.04 -6.66
CA GLY A 58 -11.46 10.14 -5.87
C GLY A 58 -11.27 11.40 -6.70
N MET A 59 -10.73 11.24 -7.91
CA MET A 59 -10.56 12.35 -8.86
C MET A 59 -11.91 12.97 -9.24
N VAL A 60 -12.91 12.16 -9.58
CA VAL A 60 -14.26 12.66 -9.91
C VAL A 60 -14.90 13.44 -8.75
N VAL A 61 -14.76 12.94 -7.52
CA VAL A 61 -15.35 13.58 -6.33
C VAL A 61 -14.68 14.91 -6.01
N ILE A 62 -13.34 14.96 -6.03
CA ILE A 62 -12.60 16.18 -5.75
C ILE A 62 -12.85 17.21 -6.84
N HIS A 63 -12.87 16.80 -8.11
CA HIS A 63 -13.10 17.71 -9.23
C HIS A 63 -14.52 18.31 -9.25
N ARG A 64 -15.51 17.59 -8.69
CA ARG A 64 -16.89 18.10 -8.56
C ARG A 64 -17.07 19.11 -7.43
N LYS A 65 -16.23 19.11 -6.41
CA LYS A 65 -16.36 20.00 -5.25
C LYS A 65 -15.30 21.12 -5.31
N ARG A 66 -15.74 22.37 -5.43
CA ARG A 66 -14.87 23.55 -5.19
C ARG A 66 -14.54 23.65 -3.71
N LEU A 67 -13.56 22.89 -3.26
CA LEU A 67 -13.01 22.96 -1.91
C LEU A 67 -12.17 24.22 -1.74
N ARG A 68 -12.22 24.83 -0.56
CA ARG A 68 -11.37 25.99 -0.24
C ARG A 68 -9.92 25.55 -0.10
N LEU A 69 -8.98 26.40 -0.52
CA LEU A 69 -7.53 26.12 -0.46
C LEU A 69 -7.08 25.68 0.95
N LYS A 70 -7.55 26.35 2.01
CA LYS A 70 -7.27 25.97 3.41
C LYS A 70 -7.74 24.54 3.76
N THR A 71 -8.89 24.11 3.23
CA THR A 71 -9.44 22.77 3.44
C THR A 71 -8.66 21.72 2.65
N LEU A 72 -8.16 22.07 1.45
CA LEU A 72 -7.31 21.19 0.66
C LEU A 72 -5.94 20.98 1.33
N TRP A 73 -5.32 22.04 1.86
CA TRP A 73 -4.05 21.94 2.58
C TRP A 73 -4.14 21.08 3.85
N THR A 74 -5.18 21.32 4.66
CA THR A 74 -5.43 20.52 5.87
C THR A 74 -5.74 19.07 5.51
N GLY A 75 -6.57 18.82 4.50
CA GLY A 75 -6.85 17.47 4.00
C GLY A 75 -5.60 16.75 3.49
N CYS A 76 -4.76 17.43 2.72
CA CYS A 76 -3.51 16.87 2.19
C CYS A 76 -2.54 16.49 3.31
N ALA A 77 -2.35 17.38 4.30
CA ALA A 77 -1.50 17.09 5.45
C ALA A 77 -2.01 15.88 6.25
N VAL A 78 -3.32 15.84 6.54
CA VAL A 78 -3.94 14.73 7.28
C VAL A 78 -3.83 13.41 6.49
N ALA A 79 -4.14 13.42 5.19
CA ALA A 79 -4.04 12.23 4.35
C ALA A 79 -2.61 11.70 4.24
N THR A 80 -1.62 12.60 4.14
CA THR A 80 -0.20 12.21 4.08
C THR A 80 0.25 11.59 5.39
N VAL A 81 -0.07 12.19 6.53
CA VAL A 81 0.25 11.61 7.84
C VAL A 81 -0.42 10.25 8.00
N ALA A 82 -1.71 10.14 7.66
CA ALA A 82 -2.43 8.88 7.71
C ALA A 82 -1.79 7.80 6.81
N ALA A 83 -1.39 8.16 5.58
CA ALA A 83 -0.72 7.26 4.65
C ALA A 83 0.61 6.74 5.19
N VAL A 84 1.43 7.63 5.76
CA VAL A 84 2.70 7.28 6.37
C VAL A 84 2.50 6.38 7.61
N THR A 85 1.54 6.71 8.48
CA THR A 85 1.20 5.85 9.63
C THR A 85 0.72 4.47 9.18
N ALA A 86 -0.13 4.39 8.15
CA ALA A 86 -0.60 3.13 7.59
C ALA A 86 0.56 2.30 7.01
N LEU A 87 1.51 2.95 6.33
CA LEU A 87 2.71 2.30 5.80
C LEU A 87 3.56 1.67 6.89
N PHE A 88 3.88 2.42 7.95
CA PHE A 88 4.65 1.89 9.08
C PHE A 88 3.90 0.77 9.80
N GLY A 89 2.58 0.91 9.94
CA GLY A 89 1.73 -0.16 10.47
C GLY A 89 1.82 -1.42 9.62
N TYR A 90 1.69 -1.30 8.29
CA TYR A 90 1.83 -2.40 7.35
C TYR A 90 3.22 -3.07 7.45
N VAL A 91 4.30 -2.29 7.46
CA VAL A 91 5.67 -2.83 7.60
C VAL A 91 5.84 -3.59 8.92
N ALA A 92 5.31 -3.06 10.02
CA ALA A 92 5.36 -3.75 11.32
C ALA A 92 4.55 -5.05 11.31
N LEU A 93 3.37 -5.07 10.68
CA LEU A 93 2.54 -6.26 10.53
C LEU A 93 3.22 -7.32 9.65
N VAL A 94 3.85 -6.91 8.54
CA VAL A 94 4.64 -7.82 7.70
C VAL A 94 5.78 -8.43 8.52
N ALA A 95 6.52 -7.63 9.28
CA ALA A 95 7.61 -8.14 10.10
C ALA A 95 7.17 -9.12 11.19
N GLN A 96 5.92 -9.03 11.67
CA GLN A 96 5.38 -9.91 12.71
C GLN A 96 4.68 -11.16 12.18
N TRP A 97 4.04 -11.07 11.01
CA TRP A 97 3.16 -12.11 10.47
C TRP A 97 3.70 -12.76 9.21
N THR A 98 4.91 -12.43 8.82
CA THR A 98 5.58 -13.05 7.69
C THR A 98 7.00 -13.46 8.04
N CYS A 99 7.54 -14.35 7.21
CA CYS A 99 8.84 -14.95 7.43
C CYS A 99 9.47 -15.30 6.09
N GLU A 100 10.77 -15.09 5.97
CA GLU A 100 11.46 -15.25 4.68
C GLU A 100 11.58 -16.73 4.32
N TYR A 101 11.23 -17.09 3.09
CA TYR A 101 11.38 -18.44 2.57
C TYR A 101 12.26 -18.46 1.32
N ASP A 102 13.38 -19.17 1.40
CA ASP A 102 14.25 -19.50 0.25
C ASP A 102 14.70 -18.28 -0.60
N GLY A 103 14.79 -17.08 0.01
CA GLY A 103 15.09 -15.83 -0.69
C GLY A 103 14.04 -15.41 -1.73
N ARG A 104 12.88 -16.09 -1.74
CA ARG A 104 11.74 -15.80 -2.64
C ARG A 104 10.82 -14.74 -2.07
N GLY A 105 11.10 -14.23 -0.87
CA GLY A 105 10.32 -13.22 -0.18
C GLY A 105 9.52 -13.75 1.03
N PRO A 106 8.81 -12.84 1.71
CA PRO A 106 8.06 -13.15 2.92
C PRO A 106 6.80 -13.99 2.64
N VAL A 107 6.64 -15.08 3.38
CA VAL A 107 5.45 -15.94 3.39
C VAL A 107 4.67 -15.71 4.68
N VAL A 108 3.32 -15.66 4.59
CA VAL A 108 2.46 -15.44 5.75
C VAL A 108 2.48 -16.64 6.69
N ILE A 109 2.65 -16.37 7.99
CA ILE A 109 2.66 -17.35 9.07
C ILE A 109 1.53 -17.10 10.08
N GLY A 110 1.21 -18.10 10.88
CA GLY A 110 0.34 -17.95 12.06
C GLY A 110 1.12 -17.49 13.30
N SER A 111 0.40 -17.16 14.36
CA SER A 111 1.02 -16.83 15.66
C SER A 111 1.11 -18.06 16.57
N LYS A 112 0.24 -19.05 16.38
CA LYS A 112 0.22 -20.28 17.17
C LYS A 112 0.66 -21.47 16.33
N ILE A 113 1.65 -22.21 16.82
CA ILE A 113 2.13 -23.43 16.16
C ILE A 113 1.19 -24.59 16.50
N LEU A 114 0.90 -25.44 15.53
CA LEU A 114 0.14 -26.69 15.71
C LEU A 114 0.81 -27.61 16.74
N ALA A 115 0.03 -28.43 17.46
CA ALA A 115 0.57 -29.29 18.51
C ALA A 115 1.65 -30.28 18.00
N GLU A 116 1.49 -30.77 16.78
CA GLU A 116 2.43 -31.68 16.12
C GLU A 116 3.73 -30.95 15.75
N ALA A 117 3.62 -29.79 15.10
CA ALA A 117 4.76 -28.94 14.77
C ALA A 117 5.49 -28.42 16.01
N LYS A 118 4.79 -28.22 17.14
CA LYS A 118 5.41 -27.83 18.42
C LYS A 118 6.27 -28.96 19.00
N ARG A 119 5.87 -30.22 18.84
CA ARG A 119 6.69 -31.37 19.27
C ARG A 119 7.94 -31.51 18.41
N TYR A 120 7.81 -31.29 17.11
CA TYR A 120 8.95 -31.25 16.20
C TYR A 120 9.90 -30.10 16.55
N ALA A 121 9.39 -28.88 16.72
CA ALA A 121 10.17 -27.70 17.10
C ALA A 121 10.98 -27.89 18.40
N ALA A 122 10.47 -28.65 19.36
CA ALA A 122 11.17 -28.96 20.61
C ALA A 122 12.42 -29.85 20.42
N THR A 123 12.57 -30.48 19.25
CA THR A 123 13.76 -31.27 18.89
C THR A 123 14.86 -30.42 18.23
N LEU A 124 14.54 -29.19 17.82
CA LEU A 124 15.50 -28.25 17.24
C LEU A 124 16.13 -27.37 18.34
N SER A 125 17.43 -27.11 18.22
CA SER A 125 18.18 -26.25 19.13
C SER A 125 17.81 -24.76 18.99
N ASP A 126 17.30 -24.36 17.82
CA ASP A 126 16.80 -23.01 17.54
C ASP A 126 15.63 -23.10 16.52
N PRO A 127 14.36 -23.17 16.99
CA PRO A 127 13.19 -23.29 16.13
C PRO A 127 12.81 -21.92 15.56
N GLY A 128 13.76 -21.30 14.85
CA GLY A 128 13.48 -20.12 14.04
C GLY A 128 12.36 -20.39 13.05
N CYS A 129 11.57 -19.36 12.77
CA CYS A 129 10.46 -19.48 11.83
C CYS A 129 10.94 -19.96 10.45
N GLU A 130 12.09 -19.45 10.00
CA GLU A 130 12.68 -19.78 8.71
C GLU A 130 13.00 -21.27 8.59
N VAL A 131 13.52 -21.87 9.68
CA VAL A 131 13.85 -23.29 9.74
C VAL A 131 12.58 -24.15 9.70
N LEU A 132 11.54 -23.74 10.44
CA LEU A 132 10.24 -24.42 10.44
C LEU A 132 9.57 -24.41 9.06
N ILE A 133 9.66 -23.30 8.32
CA ILE A 133 9.10 -23.21 6.96
C ILE A 133 9.95 -24.00 5.97
N GLN A 134 11.29 -23.96 6.10
CA GLN A 134 12.20 -24.71 5.25
C GLN A 134 11.97 -26.22 5.36
N ASP A 135 11.86 -26.74 6.58
CA ASP A 135 11.59 -28.16 6.82
C ASP A 135 10.19 -28.59 6.35
N ALA A 136 9.22 -27.66 6.39
CA ALA A 136 7.89 -27.86 5.84
C ALA A 136 7.82 -27.66 4.31
N ALA A 137 8.96 -27.47 3.63
CA ALA A 137 9.03 -27.18 2.18
C ALA A 137 8.13 -26.00 1.73
N GLY A 138 7.90 -25.03 2.61
CA GLY A 138 7.03 -23.88 2.36
C GLY A 138 5.54 -24.11 2.63
N ASP A 139 5.12 -25.32 3.05
CA ASP A 139 3.74 -25.58 3.45
C ASP A 139 3.46 -25.06 4.87
N THR A 140 3.16 -23.77 4.97
CA THR A 140 2.86 -23.11 6.25
C THR A 140 1.61 -23.67 6.93
N ALA A 141 0.69 -24.30 6.20
CA ALA A 141 -0.51 -24.91 6.77
C ALA A 141 -0.21 -26.19 7.60
N SER A 142 0.95 -26.81 7.40
CA SER A 142 1.42 -27.94 8.21
C SER A 142 1.98 -27.51 9.57
N VAL A 143 2.45 -26.26 9.68
CA VAL A 143 3.09 -25.72 10.88
C VAL A 143 2.15 -24.83 11.69
N TRP A 144 1.33 -24.03 11.00
CA TRP A 144 0.36 -23.11 11.61
C TRP A 144 -1.08 -23.42 11.18
N PRO A 145 -2.08 -23.11 12.01
CA PRO A 145 -3.47 -23.27 11.65
C PRO A 145 -3.84 -22.42 10.43
N GLN A 146 -4.52 -23.02 9.46
CA GLN A 146 -4.96 -22.33 8.24
C GLN A 146 -5.81 -21.08 8.54
N TYR A 147 -6.65 -21.12 9.57
CA TYR A 147 -7.51 -19.97 9.91
C TYR A 147 -6.69 -18.73 10.33
N GLU A 148 -5.51 -18.92 10.96
CA GLU A 148 -4.63 -17.80 11.34
C GLU A 148 -3.92 -17.24 10.12
N ILE A 149 -3.43 -18.11 9.24
CA ILE A 149 -2.77 -17.72 7.99
C ILE A 149 -3.74 -16.89 7.13
N VAL A 150 -4.98 -17.36 6.98
CA VAL A 150 -6.04 -16.64 6.25
C VAL A 150 -6.34 -15.30 6.90
N ALA A 151 -6.49 -15.25 8.23
CA ALA A 151 -6.78 -14.01 8.95
C ALA A 151 -5.66 -12.98 8.80
N HIS A 152 -4.41 -13.38 8.99
CA HIS A 152 -3.25 -12.50 8.81
C HIS A 152 -3.10 -12.04 7.37
N HIS A 153 -3.31 -12.92 6.40
CA HIS A 153 -3.25 -12.56 4.99
C HIS A 153 -4.33 -11.53 4.63
N LEU A 154 -5.57 -11.72 5.07
CA LEU A 154 -6.65 -10.75 4.86
C LEU A 154 -6.36 -9.42 5.54
N ALA A 155 -5.83 -9.43 6.77
CA ALA A 155 -5.47 -8.23 7.49
C ALA A 155 -4.31 -7.46 6.82
N LEU A 156 -3.24 -8.15 6.42
CA LEU A 156 -2.14 -7.56 5.65
C LEU A 156 -2.63 -6.98 4.33
N THR A 157 -3.50 -7.70 3.62
CA THR A 157 -4.13 -7.24 2.38
C THR A 157 -4.95 -5.98 2.60
N GLY A 158 -5.80 -5.97 3.63
CA GLY A 158 -6.62 -4.82 3.98
C GLY A 158 -5.77 -3.60 4.33
N CYS A 159 -4.72 -3.78 5.13
CA CYS A 159 -3.76 -2.72 5.47
C CYS A 159 -2.99 -2.22 4.24
N PHE A 160 -2.56 -3.11 3.36
CA PHE A 160 -1.90 -2.74 2.11
C PHE A 160 -2.82 -1.86 1.25
N MET A 161 -4.05 -2.31 1.02
CA MET A 161 -5.05 -1.57 0.25
C MET A 161 -5.33 -0.21 0.87
N ALA A 162 -5.55 -0.15 2.18
CA ALA A 162 -5.78 1.10 2.89
C ALA A 162 -4.59 2.06 2.72
N THR A 163 -3.36 1.56 2.82
CA THR A 163 -2.13 2.34 2.64
C THR A 163 -2.06 2.94 1.23
N VAL A 164 -2.26 2.12 0.20
CA VAL A 164 -2.26 2.56 -1.21
C VAL A 164 -3.34 3.63 -1.44
N LEU A 165 -4.55 3.41 -0.93
CA LEU A 165 -5.66 4.36 -1.07
C LEU A 165 -5.39 5.70 -0.38
N LEU A 166 -4.74 5.69 0.79
CA LEU A 166 -4.37 6.90 1.51
C LEU A 166 -3.29 7.70 0.76
N PHE A 167 -2.28 7.02 0.22
CA PHE A 167 -1.26 7.68 -0.62
C PHE A 167 -1.88 8.28 -1.89
N ALA A 168 -2.76 7.53 -2.55
CA ALA A 168 -3.53 7.99 -3.70
C ALA A 168 -4.33 9.27 -3.36
N LEU A 169 -5.06 9.26 -2.25
CA LEU A 169 -5.82 10.42 -1.79
C LEU A 169 -4.92 11.62 -1.47
N ALA A 170 -3.81 11.40 -0.75
CA ALA A 170 -2.85 12.45 -0.42
C ALA A 170 -2.30 13.10 -1.70
N ALA A 171 -1.95 12.31 -2.70
CA ALA A 171 -1.41 12.82 -3.95
C ALA A 171 -2.46 13.58 -4.79
N LEU A 172 -3.70 13.10 -4.84
CA LEU A 172 -4.81 13.85 -5.48
C LEU A 172 -5.04 15.21 -4.80
N LEU A 173 -5.04 15.24 -3.46
CA LEU A 173 -5.18 16.47 -2.71
C LEU A 173 -4.01 17.41 -2.94
N ALA A 174 -2.78 16.90 -3.05
CA ALA A 174 -1.61 17.70 -3.40
C ALA A 174 -1.72 18.32 -4.79
N VAL A 175 -2.16 17.56 -5.80
CA VAL A 175 -2.37 18.11 -7.16
C VAL A 175 -3.40 19.23 -7.14
N GLU A 176 -4.49 19.07 -6.39
CA GLU A 176 -5.55 20.07 -6.31
C GLU A 176 -5.17 21.27 -5.43
N THR A 177 -4.34 21.13 -4.39
CA THR A 177 -3.77 22.29 -3.67
C THR A 177 -2.88 23.10 -4.59
N PHE A 178 -2.02 22.47 -5.41
CA PHE A 178 -1.20 23.16 -6.39
C PHE A 178 -2.06 23.90 -7.43
N ARG A 179 -3.12 23.25 -7.93
CA ARG A 179 -4.03 23.83 -8.92
C ARG A 179 -4.80 25.03 -8.35
N ALA A 180 -5.33 24.91 -7.14
CA ALA A 180 -6.05 25.99 -6.46
C ALA A 180 -5.12 27.17 -6.10
N GLY A 181 -3.89 26.90 -5.64
CA GLY A 181 -2.90 27.94 -5.34
C GLY A 181 -2.49 28.78 -6.56
N MET A 182 -2.43 28.18 -7.76
CA MET A 182 -2.20 28.92 -9.01
C MET A 182 -3.38 29.81 -9.42
N GLY A 183 -4.61 29.47 -9.01
CA GLY A 183 -5.81 30.25 -9.27
C GLY A 183 -5.94 31.49 -8.37
N ASP A 184 -5.60 31.36 -7.09
CA ASP A 184 -5.67 32.47 -6.12
C ASP A 184 -4.60 33.57 -6.39
N ALA A 185 -3.45 33.22 -6.97
CA ALA A 185 -2.40 34.17 -7.33
C ALA A 185 -2.82 35.20 -8.41
N GLU A 186 -3.72 34.83 -9.33
CA GLU A 186 -4.18 35.75 -10.39
C GLU A 186 -5.23 36.78 -9.91
N VAL A 187 -5.96 36.48 -8.83
CA VAL A 187 -6.94 37.42 -8.26
C VAL A 187 -6.27 38.50 -7.42
N GLY A 188 -5.08 38.22 -6.87
CA GLY A 188 -4.31 39.17 -6.06
C GLY A 188 -3.47 40.17 -6.86
N GLU A 189 -3.10 39.86 -8.10
CA GLU A 189 -2.30 40.76 -8.98
C GLU A 189 -3.16 41.72 -9.82
N GLY A 190 -4.49 41.62 -9.73
CA GLY A 190 -5.45 42.49 -10.43
C GLY A 190 -6.20 43.48 -9.55
N ALA A 191 -5.78 43.67 -8.29
CA ALA A 191 -6.40 44.58 -7.32
C ALA A 191 -5.46 45.73 -6.94
#